data_AF-A0A2I1H1A4-F1
#
_entry.id   AF-A0A2I1H1A4-F1
#
_cell.length_a   1.000
_cell.length_b   1.000
_cell.length_c   1.000
_cell.angle_alpha   90.00
_cell.angle_beta   90.00
_cell.angle_gamma   90.00
#
_symmetry.space_group_name_H-M   'P 1'
#
loop_
_entity.id
_entity.type
_entity.pdbx_description
1 polymer ?
#
loop_
_entity_poly.entity_id
_entity_poly.type
_entity_poly.pdbx_seq_one_letter_code
_entity_poly.pdbx_strand_id
1 'polypeptide(L)'
;LEKIAETYYQSSQNELVNLQQRNSQFKNQLNQFQIDYKQIEEENLKLENELVDLQQRNFKFEQNNQNLRLNLAEQIKEFAKKENILQTQIIDLQNEKQNLASNLTEQLKQNKLTNQQVQDQISQLKQEETKLQEKLAQTEANIQELTSYKESLIEQKEQLENRLKQFQVNYEQIEQEKIRLQNKMSDLLQDQKLTTELKAKLEKEIAQLEQKLIIEEQIKMQLTQALQIKEDKVNELEKNLVTLDQERIKQLKVKEKELSKVKGELIDKLTSGENTKEVHKEKEAKQREINELQQELSRTSVSYNANRKKQVLKQVNNFLKTKEAFLTLREEAIKKLQNCYNRLVNSIDITRSMKTTELTDKYTKEFQNTLVKYNDGLLELNKNYYSLKNV
;
A
#
# COMPACT_ATOMS: atom_id res chain seq x y z
N LEU A 1 180.06 -151.72 33.98
CA LEU A 1 180.58 -150.35 33.85
C LEU A 1 180.13 -149.68 32.56
N GLU A 2 180.09 -150.38 31.42
CA GLU A 2 179.69 -149.85 30.11
C GLU A 2 178.25 -149.31 30.02
N LYS A 3 177.29 -149.94 30.71
CA LYS A 3 175.87 -149.52 30.73
C LYS A 3 175.56 -148.15 31.35
N ILE A 4 176.50 -147.54 32.09
CA ILE A 4 176.24 -146.28 32.82
C ILE A 4 176.66 -145.04 31.99
N ALA A 5 177.69 -145.15 31.15
CA ALA A 5 178.18 -144.03 30.35
C ALA A 5 177.23 -143.65 29.20
N GLU A 6 176.57 -144.64 28.60
CA GLU A 6 175.63 -144.44 27.49
C GLU A 6 174.35 -143.72 27.92
N THR A 7 173.92 -143.93 29.18
CA THR A 7 172.74 -143.27 29.75
C THR A 7 172.97 -141.77 29.98
N TYR A 8 174.18 -141.37 30.38
CA TYR A 8 174.52 -139.96 30.63
C TYR A 8 174.63 -139.13 29.33
N TYR A 9 175.16 -139.71 28.25
CA TYR A 9 175.24 -139.02 26.95
C TYR A 9 173.86 -138.76 26.33
N GLN A 10 172.97 -139.77 26.38
CA GLN A 10 171.58 -139.65 25.96
C GLN A 10 170.81 -138.59 26.77
N SER A 11 171.06 -138.49 28.08
CA SER A 11 170.44 -137.47 28.93
C SER A 11 170.83 -136.04 28.54
N SER A 12 172.12 -135.80 28.26
CA SER A 12 172.60 -134.45 27.91
C SER A 12 172.14 -133.99 26.53
N GLN A 13 172.08 -134.89 25.54
CA GLN A 13 171.49 -134.59 24.22
C GLN A 13 170.01 -134.25 24.30
N ASN A 14 169.23 -134.99 25.11
CA ASN A 14 167.81 -134.68 25.33
C ASN A 14 167.62 -133.32 26.01
N GLU A 15 168.52 -132.92 26.91
CA GLU A 15 168.47 -131.62 27.59
C GLU A 15 168.77 -130.45 26.63
N LEU A 16 169.74 -130.63 25.73
CA LEU A 16 170.05 -129.64 24.68
C LEU A 16 168.89 -129.45 23.70
N VAL A 17 168.26 -130.54 23.26
CA VAL A 17 167.08 -130.52 22.39
C VAL A 17 165.90 -129.81 23.08
N ASN A 18 165.65 -130.12 24.36
CA ASN A 18 164.61 -129.45 25.15
C ASN A 18 164.87 -127.93 25.26
N LEU A 19 166.12 -127.52 25.48
CA LEU A 19 166.47 -126.09 25.56
C LEU A 19 166.29 -125.39 24.21
N GLN A 20 166.67 -126.01 23.09
CA GLN A 20 166.43 -125.47 21.75
C GLN A 20 164.93 -125.34 21.44
N GLN A 21 164.15 -126.35 21.82
CA GLN A 21 162.69 -126.34 21.65
C GLN A 21 162.05 -125.24 22.48
N ARG A 22 162.49 -125.06 23.73
CA ARG A 22 162.05 -123.97 24.62
C ARG A 22 162.44 -122.59 24.10
N ASN A 23 163.64 -122.44 23.54
CA ASN A 23 164.09 -121.18 22.96
C ASN A 23 163.30 -120.84 21.68
N SER A 24 162.98 -121.84 20.86
CA SER A 24 162.08 -121.68 19.71
C SER A 24 160.66 -121.28 20.16
N GLN A 25 160.14 -121.88 21.24
CA GLN A 25 158.86 -121.49 21.84
C GLN A 25 158.86 -120.04 22.34
N PHE A 26 159.89 -119.62 23.09
CA PHE A 26 159.99 -118.23 23.56
C PHE A 26 160.10 -117.24 22.41
N LYS A 27 160.86 -117.56 21.35
CA LYS A 27 160.97 -116.71 20.17
C LYS A 27 159.62 -116.56 19.46
N ASN A 28 158.84 -117.63 19.36
CA ASN A 28 157.49 -117.57 18.79
C ASN A 28 156.54 -116.75 19.66
N GLN A 29 156.59 -116.90 20.99
CA GLN A 29 155.81 -116.08 21.92
C GLN A 29 156.19 -114.59 21.82
N LEU A 30 157.48 -114.27 21.75
CA LEU A 30 157.94 -112.89 21.60
C LEU A 30 157.44 -112.26 20.29
N ASN A 31 157.52 -113.01 19.19
CA ASN A 31 156.99 -112.57 17.90
C ASN A 31 155.47 -112.34 17.98
N GLN A 32 154.73 -113.23 18.68
CA GLN A 32 153.29 -113.08 18.87
C GLN A 32 152.98 -111.80 19.67
N PHE A 33 153.67 -111.55 20.78
CA PHE A 33 153.48 -110.32 21.55
C PHE A 33 153.79 -109.06 20.74
N GLN A 34 154.79 -109.08 19.85
CA GLN A 34 155.08 -107.96 18.97
C GLN A 34 153.99 -107.72 17.92
N ILE A 35 153.37 -108.80 17.40
CA ILE A 35 152.23 -108.71 16.49
C ILE A 35 151.02 -108.12 17.22
N ASP A 36 150.69 -108.67 18.39
CA ASP A 36 149.56 -108.21 19.21
C ASP A 36 149.74 -106.75 19.62
N TYR A 37 150.96 -106.35 20.02
CA TYR A 37 151.26 -104.96 20.36
C TYR A 37 151.05 -104.01 19.18
N LYS A 38 151.52 -104.39 17.98
CA LYS A 38 151.29 -103.57 16.76
C LYS A 38 149.81 -103.47 16.41
N GLN A 39 149.05 -104.56 16.55
CA GLN A 39 147.60 -104.54 16.32
C GLN A 39 146.88 -103.61 17.30
N ILE A 40 147.23 -103.65 18.59
CA ILE A 40 146.68 -102.76 19.61
C ILE A 40 147.04 -101.30 19.33
N GLU A 41 148.28 -101.01 18.90
CA GLU A 41 148.72 -99.67 18.53
C GLU A 41 147.94 -99.13 17.33
N GLU A 42 147.73 -99.95 16.29
CA GLU A 42 146.90 -99.61 15.12
C GLU A 42 145.43 -99.39 15.50
N GLU A 43 144.86 -100.23 16.37
CA GLU A 43 143.49 -100.05 16.88
C GLU A 43 143.34 -98.77 17.71
N ASN A 44 144.31 -98.46 18.58
CA ASN A 44 144.31 -97.23 19.38
C ASN A 44 144.39 -95.99 18.50
N LEU A 45 145.26 -95.99 17.48
CA LEU A 45 145.34 -94.89 16.49
C LEU A 45 144.01 -94.73 15.73
N LYS A 46 143.33 -95.83 15.40
CA LYS A 46 142.01 -95.77 14.75
C LYS A 46 140.95 -95.18 15.68
N LEU A 47 140.92 -95.62 16.94
CA LEU A 47 140.00 -95.08 17.96
C LEU A 47 140.26 -93.61 18.24
N GLU A 48 141.51 -93.17 18.26
CA GLU A 48 141.87 -91.77 18.45
C GLU A 48 141.38 -90.90 17.29
N ASN A 49 141.52 -91.37 16.05
CA ASN A 49 140.93 -90.70 14.87
C ASN A 49 139.40 -90.66 14.92
N GLU A 50 138.73 -91.77 15.29
CA GLU A 50 137.27 -91.80 15.46
C GLU A 50 136.81 -90.84 16.57
N LEU A 51 137.57 -90.73 17.66
CA LEU A 51 137.29 -89.79 18.74
C LEU A 51 137.40 -88.34 18.28
N VAL A 52 138.43 -88.00 17.50
CA VAL A 52 138.58 -86.65 16.90
C VAL A 52 137.42 -86.33 15.96
N ASP A 53 137.01 -87.27 15.10
CA ASP A 53 135.87 -87.10 14.19
C ASP A 53 134.55 -86.89 14.96
N LEU A 54 134.32 -87.66 16.02
CA LEU A 54 133.15 -87.50 16.89
C LEU A 54 133.15 -86.15 17.62
N GLN A 55 134.31 -85.69 18.10
CA GLN A 55 134.45 -84.38 18.73
C GLN A 55 134.13 -83.26 17.74
N GLN A 56 134.65 -83.32 16.51
CA GLN A 56 134.34 -82.35 15.46
C GLN A 56 132.85 -82.35 15.10
N ARG A 57 132.25 -83.54 14.97
CA ARG A 57 130.81 -83.68 14.68
C ARG A 57 129.96 -83.12 15.81
N ASN A 58 130.35 -83.36 17.07
CA ASN A 58 129.65 -82.83 18.24
C ASN A 58 129.76 -81.30 18.31
N PHE A 59 130.94 -80.74 18.05
CA PHE A 59 131.14 -79.29 17.98
C PHE A 59 130.26 -78.64 16.90
N LYS A 60 130.16 -79.26 15.71
CA LYS A 60 129.27 -78.80 14.64
C LYS A 60 127.79 -78.90 15.03
N PHE A 61 127.40 -79.95 15.74
CA PHE A 61 126.03 -80.11 16.26
C PHE A 61 125.69 -79.03 17.29
N GLU A 62 126.60 -78.74 18.22
CA GLU A 62 126.46 -77.68 19.22
C GLU A 62 126.26 -76.32 18.55
N GLN A 63 127.08 -75.99 17.54
CA GLN A 63 126.94 -74.77 16.74
C GLN A 63 125.57 -74.68 16.04
N ASN A 64 125.14 -75.77 15.40
CA ASN A 64 123.83 -75.81 14.75
C ASN A 64 122.68 -75.59 15.76
N ASN A 65 122.77 -76.18 16.94
CA ASN A 65 121.78 -76.00 18.00
C ASN A 65 121.76 -74.55 18.53
N GLN A 66 122.93 -73.95 18.72
CA GLN A 66 123.04 -72.54 19.10
C GLN A 66 122.43 -71.60 18.05
N ASN A 67 122.70 -71.83 16.76
CA ASN A 67 122.09 -71.07 15.67
C ASN A 67 120.56 -71.22 15.62
N LEU A 68 120.04 -72.44 15.83
CA LEU A 68 118.60 -72.68 15.89
C LEU A 68 117.96 -71.94 17.07
N ARG A 69 118.58 -71.98 18.25
CA ARG A 69 118.11 -71.24 19.44
C ARG A 69 118.07 -69.74 19.19
N LEU A 70 119.10 -69.19 18.53
CA LEU A 70 119.16 -67.77 18.19
C LEU A 70 118.01 -67.40 17.22
N ASN A 71 117.85 -68.17 16.14
CA ASN A 71 116.79 -67.94 15.15
C ASN A 71 115.39 -68.02 15.78
N LEU A 72 115.15 -68.99 16.67
CA LEU A 72 113.89 -69.12 17.39
C LEU A 72 113.66 -67.93 18.34
N ALA A 73 114.69 -67.49 19.08
CA ALA A 73 114.58 -66.33 19.96
C ALA A 73 114.26 -65.05 19.18
N GLU A 74 114.85 -64.88 17.99
CA GLU A 74 114.56 -63.74 17.11
C GLU A 74 113.11 -63.79 16.59
N GLN A 75 112.62 -64.95 16.16
CA GLN A 75 111.21 -65.12 15.78
C GLN A 75 110.25 -64.84 16.93
N ILE A 76 110.52 -65.36 18.14
CA ILE A 76 109.70 -65.11 19.33
C ILE A 76 109.62 -63.60 19.61
N LYS A 77 110.75 -62.89 19.50
CA LYS A 77 110.78 -61.43 19.67
C LYS A 77 109.94 -60.70 18.63
N GLU A 78 109.99 -61.12 17.36
CA GLU A 78 109.17 -60.53 16.30
C GLU A 78 107.68 -60.84 16.48
N PHE A 79 107.30 -62.05 16.90
CA PHE A 79 105.92 -62.37 17.24
C PHE A 79 105.41 -61.55 18.43
N ALA A 80 106.21 -61.40 19.49
CA ALA A 80 105.85 -60.58 20.65
C ALA A 80 105.62 -59.10 20.26
N LYS A 81 106.45 -58.54 19.37
CA LYS A 81 106.23 -57.18 18.85
C LYS A 81 104.91 -57.07 18.08
N LYS A 82 104.63 -58.01 17.17
CA LYS A 82 103.39 -58.03 16.39
C LYS A 82 102.16 -58.20 17.29
N GLU A 83 102.26 -59.08 18.28
CA GLU A 83 101.22 -59.29 19.28
C GLU A 83 100.93 -57.99 20.05
N ASN A 84 101.95 -57.28 20.54
CA ASN A 84 101.77 -56.01 21.24
C ASN A 84 101.08 -54.94 20.36
N ILE A 85 101.44 -54.86 19.07
CA ILE A 85 100.79 -53.94 18.12
C ILE A 85 99.31 -54.31 17.94
N LEU A 86 99.00 -55.59 17.72
CA LEU A 86 97.63 -56.06 17.55
C LEU A 86 96.79 -55.86 18.82
N GLN A 87 97.37 -56.10 20.00
CA GLN A 87 96.70 -55.84 21.27
C GLN A 87 96.37 -54.36 21.43
N THR A 88 97.28 -53.46 21.07
CA THR A 88 97.04 -52.02 21.09
C THR A 88 95.90 -51.63 20.14
N GLN A 89 95.92 -52.13 18.90
CA GLN A 89 94.85 -51.89 17.92
C GLN A 89 93.49 -52.42 18.39
N ILE A 90 93.45 -53.57 19.07
CA ILE A 90 92.22 -54.12 19.66
C ILE A 90 91.67 -53.18 20.74
N ILE A 91 92.53 -52.65 21.61
CA ILE A 91 92.13 -51.70 22.66
C ILE A 91 91.57 -50.43 22.02
N ASP A 92 92.24 -49.87 21.01
CA ASP A 92 91.79 -48.67 20.32
C ASP A 92 90.41 -48.87 19.66
N LEU A 93 90.22 -49.97 18.94
CA LEU A 93 88.92 -50.31 18.33
C LEU A 93 87.81 -50.56 19.36
N GLN A 94 88.14 -51.15 20.51
CA GLN A 94 87.18 -51.32 21.61
C GLN A 94 86.75 -49.97 22.19
N ASN A 95 87.70 -49.04 22.38
CA ASN A 95 87.42 -47.68 22.84
C ASN A 95 86.56 -46.91 21.82
N GLU A 96 86.89 -46.97 20.52
CA GLU A 96 86.09 -46.36 19.46
C GLU A 96 84.66 -46.92 19.43
N LYS A 97 84.50 -48.23 19.54
CA LYS A 97 83.19 -48.88 19.59
C LYS A 97 82.38 -48.40 20.79
N GLN A 98 82.99 -48.27 21.97
CA GLN A 98 82.31 -47.79 23.17
C GLN A 98 81.88 -46.32 23.03
N ASN A 99 82.76 -45.46 22.51
CA ASN A 99 82.46 -44.05 22.27
C ASN A 99 81.31 -43.89 21.26
N LEU A 100 81.34 -44.64 20.16
CA LEU A 100 80.27 -44.62 19.16
C LEU A 100 78.93 -45.08 19.75
N ALA A 101 78.93 -46.15 20.55
CA ALA A 101 77.72 -46.64 21.21
C ALA A 101 77.14 -45.60 22.19
N SER A 102 77.99 -44.90 22.94
CA SER A 102 77.58 -43.81 23.83
C SER A 102 76.94 -42.66 23.04
N ASN A 103 77.62 -42.18 22.00
CA ASN A 103 77.13 -41.08 21.15
C ASN A 103 75.78 -41.40 20.49
N LEU A 104 75.63 -42.62 19.95
CA LEU A 104 74.37 -43.07 19.36
C LEU A 104 73.25 -43.16 20.39
N THR A 105 73.56 -43.60 21.61
CA THR A 105 72.57 -43.68 22.70
C THR A 105 72.10 -42.27 23.10
N GLU A 106 73.01 -41.32 23.19
CA GLU A 106 72.67 -39.92 23.51
C GLU A 106 71.85 -39.27 22.39
N GLN A 107 72.23 -39.46 21.13
CA GLN A 107 71.45 -38.98 19.98
C GLN A 107 70.04 -39.59 19.95
N LEU A 108 69.88 -40.88 20.23
CA LEU A 108 68.57 -41.53 20.30
C LEU A 108 67.72 -40.92 21.43
N LYS A 109 68.32 -40.61 22.58
CA LYS A 109 67.61 -39.96 23.69
C LYS A 109 67.17 -38.55 23.32
N GLN A 110 68.04 -37.76 22.68
CA GLN A 110 67.71 -36.42 22.19
C GLN A 110 66.58 -36.48 21.14
N ASN A 111 66.68 -37.37 20.16
CA ASN A 111 65.64 -37.52 19.13
C ASN A 111 64.27 -37.91 19.71
N LYS A 112 64.24 -38.78 20.74
CA LYS A 112 62.99 -39.11 21.44
C LYS A 112 62.39 -37.87 22.13
N LEU A 113 63.22 -37.07 22.79
CA LEU A 113 62.77 -35.84 23.46
C LEU A 113 62.25 -34.81 22.45
N THR A 114 62.99 -34.57 21.36
CA THR A 114 62.58 -33.66 20.29
C THR A 114 61.28 -34.12 19.64
N ASN A 115 61.13 -35.42 19.37
CA ASN A 115 59.89 -35.96 18.81
C ASN A 115 58.71 -35.74 19.76
N GLN A 116 58.89 -35.93 21.06
CA GLN A 116 57.82 -35.64 22.04
C GLN A 116 57.42 -34.16 22.01
N GLN A 117 58.40 -33.25 22.01
CA GLN A 117 58.13 -31.81 21.94
C GLN A 117 57.37 -31.42 20.66
N VAL A 118 57.72 -32.01 19.52
CA VAL A 118 57.01 -31.78 18.25
C VAL A 118 55.57 -32.30 18.33
N GLN A 119 55.33 -33.47 18.93
CA GLN A 119 53.97 -34.00 19.11
C GLN A 119 53.12 -33.13 20.03
N ASP A 120 53.71 -32.59 21.10
CA ASP A 120 53.03 -31.67 22.01
C ASP A 120 52.63 -30.37 21.27
N GLN A 121 53.53 -29.81 20.45
CA GLN A 121 53.23 -28.63 19.61
C GLN A 121 52.13 -28.92 18.58
N ILE A 122 52.17 -30.07 17.90
CA ILE A 122 51.11 -30.48 16.96
C ILE A 122 49.76 -30.56 17.68
N SER A 123 49.73 -31.09 18.90
CA SER A 123 48.51 -31.21 19.69
C SER A 123 47.96 -29.83 20.10
N GLN A 124 48.83 -28.90 20.48
CA GLN A 124 48.45 -27.51 20.77
C GLN A 124 47.87 -26.81 19.54
N LEU A 125 48.55 -26.92 18.39
CA LEU A 125 48.10 -26.31 17.13
C LEU A 125 46.73 -26.85 16.70
N LYS A 126 46.48 -28.16 16.85
CA LYS A 126 45.16 -28.74 16.58
C LYS A 126 44.06 -28.14 17.46
N GLN A 127 44.34 -27.91 18.74
CA GLN A 127 43.36 -27.28 19.64
C GLN A 127 43.10 -25.81 19.25
N GLU A 128 44.13 -25.07 18.85
CA GLU A 128 43.98 -23.71 18.34
C GLU A 128 43.17 -23.66 17.04
N GLU A 129 43.44 -24.59 16.12
CA GLU A 129 42.68 -24.74 14.88
C GLU A 129 41.18 -24.95 15.16
N THR A 130 40.83 -25.85 16.08
CA THR A 130 39.43 -26.08 16.46
C THR A 130 38.78 -24.82 17.05
N LYS A 131 39.47 -24.10 17.95
CA LYS A 131 38.96 -22.84 18.53
C LYS A 131 38.75 -21.76 17.47
N LEU A 132 39.64 -21.68 16.47
CA LEU A 132 39.51 -20.73 15.37
C LEU A 132 38.34 -21.10 14.45
N GLN A 133 38.15 -22.39 14.17
CA GLN A 133 37.00 -22.88 13.40
C GLN A 133 35.66 -22.57 14.09
N GLU A 134 35.58 -22.76 15.41
CA GLU A 134 34.40 -22.38 16.21
C GLU A 134 34.11 -20.87 16.13
N LYS A 135 35.13 -20.02 16.29
CA LYS A 135 35.00 -18.57 16.15
C LYS A 135 34.56 -18.16 14.74
N LEU A 136 35.06 -18.84 13.72
CA LEU A 136 34.70 -18.59 12.32
C LEU A 136 33.22 -18.93 12.09
N ALA A 137 32.77 -20.12 12.52
CA ALA A 137 31.39 -20.54 12.39
C ALA A 137 30.42 -19.58 13.12
N GLN A 138 30.78 -19.12 14.33
CA GLN A 138 30.00 -18.11 15.05
C GLN A 138 29.94 -16.78 14.30
N THR A 139 31.05 -16.35 13.70
CA THR A 139 31.11 -15.10 12.93
C THR A 139 30.24 -15.20 11.67
N GLU A 140 30.27 -16.34 10.97
CA GLU A 140 29.40 -16.60 9.83
C GLU A 140 27.92 -16.55 10.20
N ALA A 141 27.53 -17.17 11.32
CA ALA A 141 26.15 -17.10 11.83
C ALA A 141 25.72 -15.66 12.12
N ASN A 142 26.56 -14.87 12.81
CA ASN A 142 26.28 -13.46 13.08
C ASN A 142 26.13 -12.63 11.79
N ILE A 143 26.95 -12.90 10.76
CA ILE A 143 26.84 -12.23 9.46
C ILE A 143 25.52 -12.56 8.77
N GLN A 144 25.08 -13.82 8.83
CA GLN A 144 23.78 -14.22 8.28
C GLN A 144 22.63 -13.51 8.99
N GLU A 145 22.62 -13.47 10.32
CA GLU A 145 21.60 -12.75 11.10
C GLU A 145 21.54 -11.26 10.74
N LEU A 146 22.71 -10.60 10.66
CA LEU A 146 22.79 -9.19 10.25
C LEU A 146 22.29 -8.96 8.83
N THR A 147 22.50 -9.93 7.93
CA THR A 147 22.01 -9.88 6.55
C THR A 147 20.48 -9.96 6.52
N SER A 148 19.88 -10.90 7.26
CA SER A 148 18.42 -10.99 7.39
C SER A 148 17.81 -9.75 8.04
N TYR A 149 18.47 -9.18 9.06
CA TYR A 149 18.04 -7.93 9.69
C TYR A 149 18.08 -6.76 8.69
N LYS A 150 19.14 -6.66 7.88
CA LYS A 150 19.26 -5.66 6.83
C LYS A 150 18.15 -5.79 5.78
N GLU A 151 17.82 -6.99 5.35
CA GLU A 151 16.70 -7.24 4.42
C GLU A 151 15.37 -6.77 4.99
N SER A 152 15.09 -7.08 6.27
CA SER A 152 13.87 -6.58 6.94
C SER A 152 13.81 -5.05 7.00
N LEU A 153 14.94 -4.38 7.26
CA LEU A 153 15.00 -2.91 7.24
C LEU A 153 14.74 -2.33 5.85
N ILE A 154 15.22 -2.99 4.79
CA ILE A 154 14.98 -2.58 3.40
C ILE A 154 13.47 -2.67 3.10
N GLU A 155 12.82 -3.76 3.49
CA GLU A 155 11.38 -3.95 3.29
C GLU A 155 10.56 -2.89 4.06
N GLN A 156 10.91 -2.62 5.32
CA GLN A 156 10.26 -1.57 6.12
C GLN A 156 10.42 -0.19 5.48
N LYS A 157 11.61 0.13 4.95
CA LYS A 157 11.86 1.38 4.23
C LYS A 157 10.97 1.50 3.00
N GLU A 158 10.86 0.44 2.19
CA GLU A 158 10.02 0.44 0.99
C GLU A 158 8.53 0.64 1.33
N GLN A 159 8.04 -0.01 2.40
CA GLN A 159 6.68 0.18 2.89
C GLN A 159 6.42 1.64 3.34
N LEU A 160 7.38 2.26 4.02
CA LEU A 160 7.29 3.67 4.43
C LEU A 160 7.30 4.62 3.23
N GLU A 161 8.15 4.38 2.24
CA GLU A 161 8.19 5.17 1.00
C GLU A 161 6.86 5.10 0.24
N ASN A 162 6.23 3.92 0.17
CA ASN A 162 4.91 3.75 -0.44
C ASN A 162 3.81 4.48 0.33
N ARG A 163 3.82 4.41 1.67
CA ARG A 163 2.90 5.20 2.51
C ARG A 163 3.09 6.70 2.31
N LEU A 164 4.33 7.17 2.22
CA LEU A 164 4.63 8.59 2.00
C LEU A 164 4.09 9.07 0.65
N LYS A 165 4.30 8.30 -0.43
CA LYS A 165 3.73 8.60 -1.75
C LYS A 165 2.19 8.69 -1.68
N GLN A 166 1.54 7.76 -0.98
CA GLN A 166 0.09 7.80 -0.80
C GLN A 166 -0.37 9.05 -0.04
N PHE A 167 0.33 9.44 1.03
CA PHE A 167 0.03 10.66 1.77
C PHE A 167 0.18 11.92 0.90
N GLN A 168 1.20 11.98 0.04
CA GLN A 168 1.39 13.10 -0.89
C GLN A 168 0.22 13.22 -1.87
N VAL A 169 -0.19 12.11 -2.49
CA VAL A 169 -1.36 12.08 -3.38
C VAL A 169 -2.64 12.52 -2.65
N ASN A 170 -2.87 12.00 -1.44
CA ASN A 170 -4.03 12.38 -0.65
C ASN A 170 -4.01 13.88 -0.28
N TYR A 171 -2.83 14.43 0.06
CA TYR A 171 -2.68 15.84 0.39
C TYR A 171 -3.00 16.74 -0.81
N GLU A 172 -2.48 16.40 -2.01
CA GLU A 172 -2.80 17.13 -3.24
C GLU A 172 -4.30 17.10 -3.55
N GLN A 173 -4.96 15.95 -3.37
CA GLN A 173 -6.42 15.84 -3.54
C GLN A 173 -7.19 16.73 -2.55
N ILE A 174 -6.76 16.80 -1.29
CA ILE A 174 -7.37 17.67 -0.28
C ILE A 174 -7.24 19.14 -0.67
N GLU A 175 -6.05 19.59 -1.12
CA GLU A 175 -5.87 20.97 -1.58
C GLU A 175 -6.72 21.28 -2.83
N GLN A 176 -6.84 20.35 -3.77
CA GLN A 176 -7.73 20.52 -4.92
C GLN A 176 -9.21 20.64 -4.51
N GLU A 177 -9.70 19.78 -3.62
CA GLU A 177 -11.09 19.84 -3.16
C GLU A 177 -11.35 21.09 -2.31
N LYS A 178 -10.38 21.55 -1.53
CA LYS A 178 -10.45 22.83 -0.80
C LYS A 178 -10.64 24.01 -1.76
N ILE A 179 -9.87 24.09 -2.85
CA ILE A 179 -10.04 25.12 -3.89
C ILE A 179 -11.44 25.02 -4.52
N ARG A 180 -11.89 23.80 -4.84
CA ARG A 180 -13.23 23.57 -5.40
C ARG A 180 -14.35 24.02 -4.46
N LEU A 181 -14.24 23.72 -3.18
CA LEU A 181 -15.20 24.12 -2.16
C LEU A 181 -15.21 25.64 -1.95
N GLN A 182 -14.04 26.29 -1.97
CA GLN A 182 -13.94 27.75 -1.92
C GLN A 182 -14.66 28.41 -3.10
N ASN A 183 -14.48 27.89 -4.32
CA ASN A 183 -15.17 28.40 -5.51
C ASN A 183 -16.69 28.25 -5.37
N LYS A 184 -17.19 27.06 -4.97
CA LYS A 184 -18.62 26.84 -4.70
C LYS A 184 -19.18 27.78 -3.63
N MET A 185 -18.41 28.05 -2.58
CA MET A 185 -18.84 28.95 -1.51
C MET A 185 -18.93 30.40 -2.02
N SER A 186 -18.01 30.83 -2.89
CA SER A 186 -18.08 32.13 -3.55
C SER A 186 -19.33 32.25 -4.44
N ASP A 187 -19.65 31.22 -5.24
CA ASP A 187 -20.86 31.19 -6.07
C ASP A 187 -22.13 31.29 -5.21
N LEU A 188 -22.18 30.53 -4.11
CA LEU A 188 -23.32 30.54 -3.18
C LEU A 188 -23.52 31.90 -2.50
N LEU A 189 -22.42 32.58 -2.14
CA LEU A 189 -22.45 33.94 -1.59
C LEU A 189 -23.00 34.95 -2.60
N GLN A 190 -22.63 34.79 -3.88
CA GLN A 190 -23.13 35.63 -4.97
C GLN A 190 -24.64 35.40 -5.22
N ASP A 191 -25.08 34.14 -5.22
CA ASP A 191 -26.49 33.77 -5.31
C ASP A 191 -27.30 34.31 -4.13
N GLN A 192 -26.75 34.22 -2.92
CA GLN A 192 -27.38 34.78 -1.72
C GLN A 192 -27.53 36.30 -1.84
N LYS A 193 -26.51 37.01 -2.33
CA LYS A 193 -26.57 38.46 -2.54
C LYS A 193 -27.68 38.82 -3.54
N LEU A 194 -27.74 38.15 -4.68
CA LEU A 194 -28.79 38.34 -5.69
C LEU A 194 -30.19 38.07 -5.11
N THR A 195 -30.33 36.99 -4.34
CA THR A 195 -31.59 36.61 -3.68
C THR A 195 -32.03 37.70 -2.69
N THR A 196 -31.09 38.26 -1.93
CA THR A 196 -31.37 39.33 -0.96
C THR A 196 -31.80 40.62 -1.65
N GLU A 197 -31.15 40.99 -2.75
CA GLU A 197 -31.55 42.14 -3.58
C GLU A 197 -32.94 41.95 -4.20
N LEU A 198 -33.25 40.74 -4.68
CA LEU A 198 -34.55 40.40 -5.25
C LEU A 198 -35.66 40.46 -4.19
N LYS A 199 -35.39 39.94 -2.99
CA LYS A 199 -36.30 40.00 -1.85
C LYS A 199 -36.61 41.46 -1.46
N ALA A 200 -35.59 42.31 -1.37
CA ALA A 200 -35.78 43.72 -1.07
C ALA A 200 -36.61 44.46 -2.15
N LYS A 201 -36.43 44.10 -3.43
CA LYS A 201 -37.27 44.64 -4.52
C LYS A 201 -38.73 44.20 -4.38
N LEU A 202 -38.97 42.92 -4.11
CA LEU A 202 -40.31 42.38 -3.91
C LEU A 202 -41.01 43.00 -2.69
N GLU A 203 -40.32 43.14 -1.56
CA GLU A 203 -40.86 43.81 -0.37
C GLU A 203 -41.28 45.26 -0.68
N LYS A 204 -40.46 45.99 -1.44
CA LYS A 204 -40.79 47.36 -1.88
C LYS A 204 -42.02 47.38 -2.80
N GLU A 205 -42.14 46.44 -3.72
CA GLU A 205 -43.27 46.35 -4.65
C GLU A 205 -44.57 45.93 -3.93
N ILE A 206 -44.50 45.00 -2.97
CA ILE A 206 -45.62 44.63 -2.10
C ILE A 206 -46.10 45.84 -1.31
N ALA A 207 -45.21 46.58 -0.65
CA ALA A 207 -45.57 47.78 0.11
C ALA A 207 -46.24 48.85 -0.78
N GLN A 208 -45.80 49.00 -2.03
CA GLN A 208 -46.45 49.90 -3.00
C GLN A 208 -47.85 49.43 -3.40
N LEU A 209 -48.04 48.12 -3.59
CA LEU A 209 -49.35 47.54 -3.92
C LEU A 209 -50.32 47.64 -2.74
N GLU A 210 -49.86 47.39 -1.52
CA GLU A 210 -50.67 47.57 -0.30
C GLU A 210 -51.15 49.02 -0.15
N GLN A 211 -50.29 50.01 -0.41
CA GLN A 211 -50.69 51.43 -0.41
C GLN A 211 -51.73 51.74 -1.49
N LYS A 212 -51.57 51.20 -2.71
CA LYS A 212 -52.57 51.37 -3.78
C LYS A 212 -53.91 50.75 -3.40
N LEU A 213 -53.90 49.59 -2.75
CA LEU A 213 -55.11 48.90 -2.29
C LEU A 213 -55.86 49.74 -1.24
N ILE A 214 -55.15 50.32 -0.27
CA ILE A 214 -55.73 51.23 0.75
C ILE A 214 -56.41 52.43 0.07
N ILE A 215 -55.77 53.02 -0.95
CA ILE A 215 -56.35 54.14 -1.71
C ILE A 215 -57.61 53.69 -2.46
N GLU A 216 -57.58 52.52 -3.13
CA GLU A 216 -58.76 51.98 -3.82
C GLU A 216 -59.92 51.72 -2.85
N GLU A 217 -59.66 51.18 -1.66
CA GLU A 217 -60.68 50.97 -0.63
C GLU A 217 -61.27 52.29 -0.13
N GLN A 218 -60.45 53.32 0.07
CA GLN A 218 -60.93 54.66 0.42
C GLN A 218 -61.82 55.26 -0.69
N ILE A 219 -61.42 55.16 -1.95
CA ILE A 219 -62.23 55.63 -3.10
C ILE A 219 -63.56 54.86 -3.14
N LYS A 220 -63.54 53.54 -2.93
CA LYS A 220 -64.75 52.71 -2.89
C LYS A 220 -65.70 53.17 -1.79
N MET A 221 -65.18 53.47 -0.60
CA MET A 221 -65.97 53.97 0.53
C MET A 221 -66.60 55.33 0.21
N GLN A 222 -65.83 56.27 -0.37
CA GLN A 222 -66.34 57.59 -0.79
C GLN A 222 -67.42 57.47 -1.88
N LEU A 223 -67.21 56.62 -2.89
CA LEU A 223 -68.20 56.39 -3.93
C LEU A 223 -69.50 55.78 -3.38
N THR A 224 -69.39 54.86 -2.42
CA THR A 224 -70.55 54.25 -1.76
C THR A 224 -71.37 55.31 -1.00
N GLN A 225 -70.70 56.20 -0.26
CA GLN A 225 -71.36 57.32 0.42
C GLN A 225 -72.01 58.29 -0.57
N ALA A 226 -71.32 58.64 -1.66
CA ALA A 226 -71.86 59.53 -2.68
C ALA A 226 -73.10 58.93 -3.37
N LEU A 227 -73.10 57.62 -3.65
CA LEU A 227 -74.25 56.91 -4.19
C LEU A 227 -75.43 56.93 -3.22
N GLN A 228 -75.21 56.68 -1.92
CA GLN A 228 -76.25 56.74 -0.90
C GLN A 228 -76.88 58.14 -0.83
N ILE A 229 -76.08 59.20 -0.82
CA ILE A 229 -76.57 60.59 -0.82
C ILE A 229 -77.42 60.88 -2.06
N LYS A 230 -77.00 60.38 -3.23
CA LYS A 230 -77.76 60.56 -4.48
C LYS A 230 -79.07 59.77 -4.46
N GLU A 231 -79.05 58.55 -3.95
CA GLU A 231 -80.24 57.71 -3.79
C GLU A 231 -81.25 58.36 -2.84
N ASP A 232 -80.79 58.86 -1.68
CA ASP A 232 -81.63 59.57 -0.72
C ASP A 232 -82.24 60.84 -1.33
N LYS A 233 -81.46 61.60 -2.12
CA LYS A 233 -81.96 62.80 -2.80
C LYS A 233 -82.96 62.48 -3.90
N VAL A 234 -82.76 61.39 -4.64
CA VAL A 234 -83.73 60.90 -5.64
C VAL A 234 -85.02 60.48 -4.94
N ASN A 235 -84.94 59.74 -3.84
CA ASN A 235 -86.11 59.33 -3.05
C ASN A 235 -86.89 60.54 -2.50
N GLU A 236 -86.19 61.59 -2.03
CA GLU A 236 -86.80 62.84 -1.57
C GLU A 236 -87.51 63.58 -2.71
N LEU A 237 -86.84 63.73 -3.86
CA LEU A 237 -87.42 64.35 -5.05
C LEU A 237 -88.61 63.56 -5.59
N GLU A 238 -88.55 62.23 -5.59
CA GLU A 238 -89.65 61.35 -5.98
C GLU A 238 -90.86 61.55 -5.06
N LYS A 239 -90.64 61.64 -3.74
CA LYS A 239 -91.71 61.95 -2.76
C LYS A 239 -92.32 63.34 -3.00
N ASN A 240 -91.50 64.35 -3.26
CA ASN A 240 -91.97 65.70 -3.56
C ASN A 240 -92.78 65.75 -4.86
N LEU A 241 -92.34 65.04 -5.89
CA LEU A 241 -93.06 64.97 -7.16
C LEU A 241 -94.41 64.24 -7.02
N VAL A 242 -94.45 63.13 -6.27
CA VAL A 242 -95.70 62.42 -5.95
C VAL A 242 -96.66 63.32 -5.19
N THR A 243 -96.16 64.15 -4.26
CA THR A 243 -96.99 65.09 -3.50
C THR A 243 -97.55 66.19 -4.41
N LEU A 244 -96.73 66.74 -5.30
CA LEU A 244 -97.12 67.74 -6.29
C LEU A 244 -98.18 67.20 -7.27
N ASP A 245 -97.98 65.97 -7.77
CA ASP A 245 -98.93 65.30 -8.65
C ASP A 245 -100.25 65.00 -7.92
N GLN A 246 -100.22 64.59 -6.66
CA GLN A 246 -101.42 64.42 -5.83
C GLN A 246 -102.17 65.75 -5.65
N GLU A 247 -101.45 66.85 -5.45
CA GLU A 247 -102.03 68.18 -5.31
C GLU A 247 -102.64 68.69 -6.62
N ARG A 248 -101.94 68.49 -7.75
CA ARG A 248 -102.45 68.73 -9.11
C ARG A 248 -103.71 67.92 -9.37
N ILE A 249 -103.73 66.62 -9.04
CA ILE A 249 -104.91 65.75 -9.17
C ILE A 249 -106.07 66.26 -8.30
N LYS A 250 -105.81 66.69 -7.07
CA LYS A 250 -106.84 67.30 -6.19
C LYS A 250 -107.45 68.55 -6.84
N GLN A 251 -106.63 69.47 -7.34
CA GLN A 251 -107.10 70.69 -8.00
C GLN A 251 -107.91 70.40 -9.27
N LEU A 252 -107.43 69.48 -10.12
CA LEU A 252 -108.13 69.08 -11.33
C LEU A 252 -109.48 68.41 -11.02
N LYS A 253 -109.57 67.58 -9.97
CA LYS A 253 -110.84 66.99 -9.50
C LYS A 253 -111.83 68.03 -8.97
N VAL A 254 -111.35 69.09 -8.31
CA VAL A 254 -112.21 70.21 -7.86
C VAL A 254 -112.77 70.95 -9.07
N LYS A 255 -111.91 71.30 -10.04
CA LYS A 255 -112.33 71.95 -11.29
C LYS A 255 -113.32 71.09 -12.09
N GLU A 256 -113.10 69.78 -12.17
CA GLU A 256 -114.03 68.84 -12.83
C GLU A 256 -115.42 68.87 -12.18
N LYS A 257 -115.48 68.91 -10.84
CA LYS A 257 -116.75 69.02 -10.09
C LYS A 257 -117.44 70.36 -10.29
N GLU A 258 -116.71 71.47 -10.25
CA GLU A 258 -117.26 72.81 -10.50
C GLU A 258 -117.85 72.92 -11.92
N LEU A 259 -117.10 72.47 -12.93
CA LEU A 259 -117.60 72.44 -14.31
C LEU A 259 -118.82 71.51 -14.49
N SER A 260 -118.83 70.37 -13.79
CA SER A 260 -119.96 69.45 -13.81
C SER A 260 -121.22 70.08 -13.20
N LYS A 261 -121.07 70.91 -12.16
CA LYS A 261 -122.17 71.68 -11.56
C LYS A 261 -122.72 72.74 -12.52
N VAL A 262 -121.84 73.52 -13.15
CA VAL A 262 -122.23 74.51 -14.18
C VAL A 262 -122.93 73.83 -15.37
N LYS A 263 -122.43 72.67 -15.79
CA LYS A 263 -123.08 71.86 -16.83
C LYS A 263 -124.48 71.38 -16.39
N GLY A 264 -124.64 70.99 -15.13
CA GLY A 264 -125.95 70.65 -14.53
C GLY A 264 -126.92 71.84 -14.58
N GLU A 265 -126.47 73.02 -14.14
CA GLU A 265 -127.25 74.27 -14.19
C GLU A 265 -127.66 74.65 -15.63
N LEU A 266 -126.78 74.43 -16.62
CA LEU A 266 -127.09 74.62 -18.04
C LEU A 266 -128.12 73.59 -18.57
N ILE A 267 -128.13 72.36 -18.05
CA ILE A 267 -129.14 71.35 -18.36
C ILE A 267 -130.50 71.77 -17.78
N ASP A 268 -130.52 72.27 -16.55
CA ASP A 268 -131.74 72.74 -15.89
C ASP A 268 -132.36 73.91 -16.68
N LYS A 269 -131.54 74.88 -17.14
CA LYS A 269 -131.99 75.99 -18.02
C LYS A 269 -132.53 75.54 -19.38
N LEU A 270 -131.97 74.47 -19.96
CA LEU A 270 -132.49 73.86 -21.20
C LEU A 270 -133.82 73.13 -20.99
N THR A 271 -134.09 72.66 -19.76
CA THR A 271 -135.31 71.92 -19.41
C THR A 271 -136.47 72.87 -19.05
N SER A 272 -136.19 74.12 -18.68
CA SER A 272 -137.17 75.16 -18.31
C SER A 272 -137.73 75.98 -19.48
N GLY A 273 -137.41 75.67 -20.74
CA GLY A 273 -138.06 76.27 -21.91
C GLY A 273 -137.54 77.64 -22.37
N GLU A 274 -136.29 78.00 -22.05
CA GLU A 274 -135.64 79.27 -22.44
C GLU A 274 -134.85 79.16 -23.76
N ASN A 275 -134.73 80.27 -24.52
CA ASN A 275 -134.27 80.34 -25.92
C ASN A 275 -132.93 79.60 -26.20
N THR A 276 -132.93 78.64 -27.14
CA THR A 276 -132.10 77.41 -27.04
C THR A 276 -130.82 77.31 -27.89
N LYS A 277 -130.38 78.32 -28.66
CA LYS A 277 -129.17 78.18 -29.51
C LYS A 277 -127.83 78.47 -28.82
N GLU A 278 -127.79 79.41 -27.88
CA GLU A 278 -126.54 79.85 -27.24
C GLU A 278 -126.14 78.93 -26.08
N VAL A 279 -127.13 78.49 -25.29
CA VAL A 279 -126.97 77.54 -24.17
C VAL A 279 -126.45 76.17 -24.64
N HIS A 280 -126.81 75.73 -25.86
CA HIS A 280 -126.29 74.48 -26.44
C HIS A 280 -124.79 74.57 -26.80
N LYS A 281 -124.34 75.70 -27.35
CA LYS A 281 -122.91 75.93 -27.64
C LYS A 281 -122.08 75.97 -26.37
N GLU A 282 -122.60 76.60 -25.31
CA GLU A 282 -121.90 76.68 -24.02
C GLU A 282 -121.80 75.31 -23.34
N LYS A 283 -122.87 74.51 -23.39
CA LYS A 283 -122.85 73.11 -22.91
C LYS A 283 -121.81 72.25 -23.64
N GLU A 284 -121.71 72.34 -24.95
CA GLU A 284 -120.72 71.61 -25.74
C GLU A 284 -119.28 72.08 -25.45
N ALA A 285 -119.07 73.38 -25.25
CA ALA A 285 -117.77 73.92 -24.84
C ALA A 285 -117.35 73.37 -23.47
N LYS A 286 -118.26 73.36 -22.48
CA LYS A 286 -117.99 72.81 -21.14
C LYS A 286 -117.78 71.29 -21.15
N GLN A 287 -118.46 70.54 -22.02
CA GLN A 287 -118.19 69.10 -22.18
C GLN A 287 -116.80 68.84 -22.80
N ARG A 288 -116.35 69.65 -23.76
CA ARG A 288 -114.99 69.57 -24.30
C ARG A 288 -113.94 69.85 -23.21
N GLU A 289 -114.17 70.88 -22.40
CA GLU A 289 -113.30 71.25 -21.29
C GLU A 289 -113.23 70.14 -20.22
N ILE A 290 -114.35 69.45 -19.91
CA ILE A 290 -114.36 68.25 -19.04
C ILE A 290 -113.58 67.09 -19.67
N ASN A 291 -113.74 66.81 -20.96
CA ASN A 291 -113.04 65.71 -21.63
C ASN A 291 -111.53 65.95 -21.67
N GLU A 292 -111.10 67.20 -21.92
CA GLU A 292 -109.70 67.61 -21.85
C GLU A 292 -109.15 67.47 -20.42
N LEU A 293 -109.90 67.89 -19.40
CA LEU A 293 -109.52 67.68 -17.99
C LEU A 293 -109.41 66.20 -17.62
N GLN A 294 -110.32 65.34 -18.07
CA GLN A 294 -110.24 63.88 -17.82
C GLN A 294 -109.07 63.22 -18.55
N GLN A 295 -108.75 63.72 -19.74
CA GLN A 295 -107.55 63.29 -20.48
C GLN A 295 -106.27 63.76 -19.78
N GLU A 296 -106.24 64.99 -19.26
CA GLU A 296 -105.12 65.50 -18.44
C GLU A 296 -105.00 64.71 -17.14
N LEU A 297 -106.11 64.41 -16.45
CA LEU A 297 -106.14 63.58 -15.24
C LEU A 297 -105.59 62.16 -15.51
N SER A 298 -105.96 61.57 -16.64
CA SER A 298 -105.48 60.25 -17.08
C SER A 298 -103.99 60.30 -17.43
N ARG A 299 -103.52 61.36 -18.09
CA ARG A 299 -102.09 61.56 -18.38
C ARG A 299 -101.30 61.73 -17.09
N THR A 300 -101.71 62.60 -16.17
CA THR A 300 -101.03 62.83 -14.89
C THR A 300 -101.03 61.58 -14.00
N SER A 301 -102.11 60.78 -13.99
CA SER A 301 -102.16 59.52 -13.24
C SER A 301 -101.28 58.40 -13.80
N VAL A 302 -100.94 58.42 -15.10
CA VAL A 302 -100.20 57.34 -15.78
C VAL A 302 -98.76 57.75 -16.09
N SER A 303 -98.46 59.05 -16.15
CA SER A 303 -97.22 59.60 -16.71
C SER A 303 -95.96 59.33 -15.89
N TYR A 304 -96.04 58.99 -14.60
CA TYR A 304 -94.82 58.88 -13.81
C TYR A 304 -94.22 57.46 -13.68
N ASN A 305 -94.98 56.37 -13.86
CA ASN A 305 -94.54 55.10 -13.22
C ASN A 305 -94.25 53.86 -14.10
N ALA A 306 -94.60 53.79 -15.39
CA ALA A 306 -94.53 52.49 -16.10
C ALA A 306 -93.34 52.27 -17.05
N ASN A 307 -93.02 53.20 -17.96
CA ASN A 307 -92.13 52.87 -19.09
C ASN A 307 -90.65 53.22 -18.89
N ARG A 308 -90.29 54.35 -18.27
CA ARG A 308 -88.87 54.73 -18.09
C ARG A 308 -88.18 53.92 -16.97
N LYS A 309 -88.88 53.73 -15.83
CA LYS A 309 -88.41 52.91 -14.71
C LYS A 309 -88.20 51.45 -15.12
N LYS A 310 -89.13 50.85 -15.88
CA LYS A 310 -89.04 49.46 -16.34
C LYS A 310 -87.93 49.25 -17.38
N GLN A 311 -87.64 50.25 -18.22
CA GLN A 311 -86.55 50.19 -19.20
C GLN A 311 -85.17 50.31 -18.54
N VAL A 312 -84.98 51.29 -17.66
CA VAL A 312 -83.71 51.47 -16.91
C VAL A 312 -83.45 50.27 -15.99
N LEU A 313 -84.45 49.82 -15.24
CA LEU A 313 -84.31 48.65 -14.36
C LEU A 313 -84.00 47.36 -15.15
N LYS A 314 -84.58 47.19 -16.35
CA LYS A 314 -84.27 46.06 -17.24
C LYS A 314 -82.83 46.12 -17.76
N GLN A 315 -82.33 47.29 -18.14
CA GLN A 315 -80.96 47.46 -18.63
C GLN A 315 -79.92 47.29 -17.51
N VAL A 316 -80.19 47.82 -16.31
CA VAL A 316 -79.35 47.62 -15.11
C VAL A 316 -79.32 46.13 -14.73
N ASN A 317 -80.48 45.46 -14.67
CA ASN A 317 -80.53 44.02 -14.37
C ASN A 317 -79.81 43.17 -15.42
N ASN A 318 -79.89 43.54 -16.70
CA ASN A 318 -79.13 42.86 -17.75
C ASN A 318 -77.62 43.06 -17.57
N PHE A 319 -77.16 44.28 -17.27
CA PHE A 319 -75.74 44.54 -17.02
C PHE A 319 -75.21 43.78 -15.80
N LEU A 320 -75.95 43.75 -14.70
CA LEU A 320 -75.57 43.02 -13.49
C LEU A 320 -75.44 41.51 -13.75
N LYS A 321 -76.38 40.92 -14.50
CA LYS A 321 -76.30 39.51 -14.92
C LYS A 321 -75.07 39.22 -15.79
N THR A 322 -74.78 40.08 -16.78
CA THR A 322 -73.57 39.92 -17.60
C THR A 322 -72.31 40.08 -16.76
N LYS A 323 -72.28 41.00 -15.80
CA LYS A 323 -71.15 41.21 -14.89
C LYS A 323 -70.91 39.99 -14.00
N GLU A 324 -71.97 39.40 -13.46
CA GLU A 324 -71.89 38.18 -12.65
C GLU A 324 -71.37 36.98 -13.47
N ALA A 325 -71.87 36.81 -14.70
CA ALA A 325 -71.36 35.80 -15.62
C ALA A 325 -69.87 36.02 -15.96
N PHE A 326 -69.45 37.27 -16.18
CA PHE A 326 -68.05 37.61 -16.45
C PHE A 326 -67.14 37.33 -15.24
N LEU A 327 -67.60 37.63 -14.01
CA LEU A 327 -66.83 37.33 -12.81
C LEU A 327 -66.63 35.82 -12.63
N THR A 328 -67.67 35.02 -12.88
CA THR A 328 -67.58 33.55 -12.88
C THR A 328 -66.57 33.05 -13.93
N LEU A 329 -66.63 33.62 -15.15
CA LEU A 329 -65.71 33.30 -16.23
C LEU A 329 -64.26 33.69 -15.91
N ARG A 330 -64.05 34.82 -15.22
CA ARG A 330 -62.74 35.26 -14.72
C ARG A 330 -62.16 34.27 -13.70
N GLU A 331 -62.96 33.81 -12.75
CA GLU A 331 -62.52 32.80 -11.77
C GLU A 331 -62.15 31.48 -12.44
N GLU A 332 -62.96 31.03 -13.39
CA GLU A 332 -62.68 29.81 -14.16
C GLU A 332 -61.41 29.94 -15.00
N ALA A 333 -61.22 31.10 -15.65
CA ALA A 333 -60.01 31.40 -16.42
C ALA A 333 -58.76 31.39 -15.53
N ILE A 334 -58.81 32.02 -14.35
CA ILE A 334 -57.69 32.01 -13.40
C ILE A 334 -57.34 30.57 -12.98
N LYS A 335 -58.34 29.76 -12.61
CA LYS A 335 -58.12 28.35 -12.25
C LYS A 335 -57.50 27.54 -13.40
N LYS A 336 -57.97 27.75 -14.63
CA LYS A 336 -57.42 27.07 -15.83
C LYS A 336 -55.98 27.50 -16.12
N LEU A 337 -55.69 28.80 -16.06
CA LEU A 337 -54.33 29.32 -16.27
C LEU A 337 -53.35 28.84 -15.19
N GLN A 338 -53.78 28.80 -13.92
CA GLN A 338 -52.99 28.23 -12.82
C GLN A 338 -52.72 26.74 -13.04
N ASN A 339 -53.72 25.97 -13.48
CA ASN A 339 -53.54 24.56 -13.82
C ASN A 339 -52.58 24.37 -15.01
N CYS A 340 -52.66 25.19 -16.05
CA CYS A 340 -51.72 25.17 -17.17
C CYS A 340 -50.28 25.45 -16.69
N TYR A 341 -50.09 26.47 -15.84
CA TYR A 341 -48.80 26.82 -15.27
C TYR A 341 -48.21 25.67 -14.43
N ASN A 342 -48.99 25.12 -13.49
CA ASN A 342 -48.54 24.01 -12.64
C ASN A 342 -48.17 22.77 -13.47
N ARG A 343 -48.95 22.44 -14.51
CA ARG A 343 -48.66 21.32 -15.40
C ARG A 343 -47.42 21.53 -16.27
N LEU A 344 -47.21 22.76 -16.72
CA LEU A 344 -46.00 23.13 -17.49
C LEU A 344 -44.76 23.01 -16.61
N VAL A 345 -44.78 23.57 -15.40
CA VAL A 345 -43.68 23.47 -14.42
C VAL A 345 -43.40 22.01 -14.05
N ASN A 346 -44.43 21.22 -13.72
CA ASN A 346 -44.27 19.80 -13.40
C ASN A 346 -43.77 18.96 -14.60
N SER A 347 -44.05 19.37 -15.84
CA SER A 347 -43.53 18.69 -17.03
C SER A 347 -42.05 18.97 -17.31
N ILE A 348 -41.51 20.06 -16.77
CA ILE A 348 -40.09 20.43 -16.91
C ILE A 348 -39.23 19.67 -15.88
N ASP A 349 -39.76 19.39 -14.68
CA ASP A 349 -39.09 18.60 -13.64
C ASP A 349 -38.95 17.10 -13.98
N ILE A 350 -39.77 16.57 -14.91
CA ILE A 350 -39.67 15.19 -15.41
C ILE A 350 -38.94 15.19 -16.76
N THR A 351 -37.66 15.52 -16.77
CA THR A 351 -36.85 15.42 -17.99
C THR A 351 -36.24 14.03 -18.13
N ARG A 352 -36.75 13.20 -19.07
CA ARG A 352 -35.90 12.30 -19.91
C ARG A 352 -36.55 11.46 -21.02
N SER A 353 -37.85 11.48 -21.31
CA SER A 353 -38.40 10.69 -22.43
C SER A 353 -39.14 11.51 -23.49
N MET A 354 -38.83 11.20 -24.75
CA MET A 354 -39.33 11.77 -26.00
C MET A 354 -40.83 12.11 -26.02
N LYS A 355 -41.13 13.41 -26.21
CA LYS A 355 -42.34 14.09 -26.77
C LYS A 355 -42.63 15.42 -26.07
N THR A 356 -41.61 16.25 -25.85
CA THR A 356 -41.74 17.58 -25.21
C THR A 356 -42.49 18.60 -26.08
N THR A 357 -42.41 18.49 -27.40
CA THR A 357 -43.07 19.41 -28.34
C THR A 357 -44.60 19.24 -28.36
N GLU A 358 -45.12 18.01 -28.40
CA GLU A 358 -46.58 17.75 -28.40
C GLU A 358 -47.28 18.20 -27.10
N LEU A 359 -46.63 18.01 -25.95
CA LEU A 359 -47.17 18.42 -24.64
C LEU A 359 -47.13 19.95 -24.44
N THR A 360 -46.03 20.59 -24.84
CA THR A 360 -45.89 22.06 -24.77
C THR A 360 -46.89 22.73 -25.70
N ASP A 361 -47.09 22.21 -26.91
CA ASP A 361 -48.08 22.72 -27.87
C ASP A 361 -49.51 22.58 -27.33
N LYS A 362 -49.84 21.46 -26.68
CA LYS A 362 -51.17 21.22 -26.11
C LYS A 362 -51.50 22.26 -25.02
N TYR A 363 -50.60 22.47 -24.06
CA TYR A 363 -50.84 23.41 -22.96
C TYR A 363 -50.77 24.87 -23.43
N THR A 364 -49.94 25.18 -24.41
CA THR A 364 -49.90 26.51 -25.04
C THR A 364 -51.22 26.81 -25.75
N LYS A 365 -51.80 25.84 -26.47
CA LYS A 365 -53.10 25.99 -27.13
C LYS A 365 -54.24 26.13 -26.11
N GLU A 366 -54.20 25.39 -25.01
CA GLU A 366 -55.17 25.51 -23.92
C GLU A 366 -55.10 26.88 -23.22
N PHE A 367 -53.89 27.40 -23.00
CA PHE A 367 -53.64 28.74 -22.47
C PHE A 367 -54.21 29.82 -23.39
N GLN A 368 -53.89 29.77 -24.68
CA GLN A 368 -54.39 30.71 -25.68
C GLN A 368 -55.92 30.68 -25.79
N ASN A 369 -56.53 29.49 -25.86
CA ASN A 369 -57.99 29.34 -25.91
C ASN A 369 -58.68 29.91 -24.66
N THR A 370 -58.04 29.79 -23.49
CA THR A 370 -58.58 30.36 -22.23
C THR A 370 -58.56 31.88 -22.28
N LEU A 371 -57.49 32.49 -22.81
CA LEU A 371 -57.40 33.94 -22.97
C LEU A 371 -58.40 34.49 -24.02
N VAL A 372 -58.60 33.77 -25.13
CA VAL A 372 -59.59 34.17 -26.15
C VAL A 372 -60.99 34.22 -25.53
N LYS A 373 -61.41 33.17 -24.81
CA LYS A 373 -62.70 33.13 -24.12
C LYS A 373 -62.85 34.22 -23.06
N TYR A 374 -61.78 34.52 -22.32
CA TYR A 374 -61.76 35.63 -21.36
C TYR A 374 -61.99 36.99 -22.04
N ASN A 375 -61.30 37.23 -23.15
CA ASN A 375 -61.44 38.46 -23.92
C ASN A 375 -62.83 38.60 -24.57
N ASP A 376 -63.42 37.52 -25.05
CA ASP A 376 -64.80 37.53 -25.59
C ASP A 376 -65.80 37.94 -24.51
N GLY A 377 -65.69 37.37 -23.29
CA GLY A 377 -66.51 37.75 -22.15
C GLY A 377 -66.31 39.21 -21.72
N LEU A 378 -65.08 39.72 -21.77
CA LEU A 378 -64.78 41.12 -21.48
C LEU A 378 -65.39 42.07 -22.53
N LEU A 379 -65.36 41.68 -23.81
CA LEU A 379 -65.96 42.44 -24.89
C LEU A 379 -67.48 42.52 -24.74
N GLU A 380 -68.13 41.42 -24.34
CA GLU A 380 -69.57 41.37 -24.08
C GLU A 380 -69.98 42.23 -22.87
N LEU A 381 -69.18 42.22 -21.79
CA LEU A 381 -69.38 43.10 -20.65
C LEU A 381 -69.25 44.58 -21.05
N ASN A 382 -68.24 44.93 -21.85
CA ASN A 382 -68.04 46.29 -22.35
C ASN A 382 -69.21 46.75 -23.24
N LYS A 383 -69.72 45.90 -24.14
CA LYS A 383 -70.90 46.24 -24.97
C LYS A 383 -72.13 46.56 -24.12
N ASN A 384 -72.38 45.78 -23.07
CA ASN A 384 -73.48 46.02 -22.14
C ASN A 384 -73.27 47.29 -21.28
N TYR A 385 -72.02 47.57 -20.88
CA TYR A 385 -71.66 48.82 -20.19
C TYR A 385 -71.91 50.05 -21.06
N TYR A 386 -71.47 50.05 -22.32
CA TYR A 386 -71.75 51.15 -23.26
C TYR A 386 -73.24 51.30 -23.53
N SER A 387 -73.99 50.20 -23.58
CA SER A 387 -75.45 50.23 -23.72
C SER A 387 -76.14 50.86 -22.51
N LEU A 388 -75.61 50.67 -21.29
CA LEU A 388 -76.10 51.32 -20.07
C LEU A 388 -75.72 52.81 -20.02
N LYS A 389 -74.54 53.18 -20.53
CA LYS A 389 -74.06 54.57 -20.55
C LYS A 389 -74.89 55.47 -21.49
N ASN A 390 -75.54 54.88 -22.49
CA ASN A 390 -76.30 55.59 -23.53
C ASN A 390 -77.82 55.69 -23.22
N VAL A 391 -78.22 55.43 -21.97
CA VAL A 391 -79.60 55.49 -21.45
C VAL A 391 -79.72 56.67 -20.51
#